data_AF-A0A940QG92-F1
#
_entry.id   AF-A0A940QG92-F1
#
_cell.length_a   1.000
_cell.length_b   1.000
_cell.length_c   1.000
_cell.angle_alpha   90.00
_cell.angle_beta   90.00
_cell.angle_gamma   90.00
#
_symmetry.space_group_name_H-M   'P 1'
#
loop_
_entity.id
_entity.type
_entity.pdbx_description
1 polymer ?
#
loop_
_entity_poly.entity_id
_entity_poly.type
_entity_poly.pdbx_seq_one_letter_code
_entity_poly.pdbx_strand_id
1 'polypeptide(L)'
;DEYFDPQRWYDSFAKAGLDGAFYANRLRPYEEITPWDHLDFCVSKNFLIRENKIAKEENRTTPHCRQQCSGCGANKLVGGVCFA
;
A
#
# COMPACT_ATOMS: atom_id res chain seq x y z
N ASP A 1 -22.47 2.19 8.36
CA ASP A 1 -22.87 3.59 8.22
C ASP A 1 -23.27 4.32 9.49
N GLU A 2 -23.46 3.67 10.65
CA GLU A 2 -23.97 4.38 11.84
C GLU A 2 -23.01 5.39 12.52
N TYR A 3 -21.71 5.37 12.18
CA TYR A 3 -20.70 6.19 12.87
C TYR A 3 -19.82 7.04 11.94
N PHE A 4 -19.98 6.91 10.62
CA PHE A 4 -19.18 7.70 9.68
C PHE A 4 -19.84 9.07 9.48
N ASP A 5 -19.17 10.11 9.96
CA ASP A 5 -19.58 11.50 9.79
C ASP A 5 -18.41 12.27 9.15
N PRO A 6 -18.48 12.58 7.83
CA PRO A 6 -17.39 13.26 7.14
C PRO A 6 -17.15 14.67 7.65
N GLN A 7 -18.16 15.35 8.22
CA GLN A 7 -18.01 16.72 8.72
C GLN A 7 -17.05 16.75 9.91
N ARG A 8 -17.10 15.74 10.80
CA ARG A 8 -16.15 15.62 11.92
C ARG A 8 -14.70 15.54 11.47
N TRP A 9 -14.45 14.87 10.34
CA TRP A 9 -13.12 14.80 9.75
C TRP A 9 -12.69 16.15 9.19
N TYR A 10 -13.55 16.82 8.40
CA TYR A 10 -13.25 18.14 7.85
C TYR A 10 -12.97 19.18 8.94
N ASP A 11 -13.78 19.20 10.00
CA ASP A 11 -13.58 20.10 11.14
C ASP A 11 -12.25 19.83 11.86
N SER A 12 -11.86 18.55 11.96
CA SER A 12 -10.60 18.15 12.59
C SER A 12 -9.39 18.57 11.75
N PHE A 13 -9.44 18.39 10.43
CA PHE A 13 -8.41 18.88 9.51
C PHE A 13 -8.28 20.41 9.59
N ALA A 14 -9.39 21.13 9.58
CA ALA A 14 -9.40 22.60 9.71
C ALA A 14 -8.78 23.07 11.04
N LYS A 15 -9.14 22.44 12.17
CA LYS A 15 -8.58 22.74 13.50
C LYS A 15 -7.06 22.49 13.56
N ALA A 16 -6.57 21.48 12.86
CA ALA A 16 -5.14 21.17 12.78
C ALA A 16 -4.38 22.01 11.75
N GLY A 17 -5.06 22.87 10.98
CA GLY A 17 -4.46 23.63 9.88
C GLY A 17 -3.99 22.74 8.73
N LEU A 18 -4.62 21.58 8.54
CA LEU A 18 -4.27 20.59 7.53
C LEU A 18 -5.25 20.64 6.35
N ASP A 19 -4.73 20.47 5.14
CA ASP A 19 -5.53 20.30 3.94
C ASP A 19 -5.75 18.80 3.67
N GLY A 20 -7.01 18.35 3.74
CA GLY A 20 -7.37 16.97 3.42
C GLY A 20 -7.14 16.61 1.95
N ALA A 21 -7.32 17.57 1.04
CA ALA A 21 -7.14 17.36 -0.40
C ALA A 21 -5.67 17.06 -0.73
N PHE A 22 -4.73 17.71 -0.05
CA PHE A 22 -3.31 17.39 -0.13
C PHE A 22 -3.04 15.90 0.13
N TYR A 23 -3.59 15.33 1.20
CA TYR A 23 -3.33 13.92 1.55
C TYR A 23 -4.05 12.93 0.65
N ALA A 24 -5.27 13.26 0.21
CA ALA A 24 -6.11 12.37 -0.61
C ALA A 24 -5.67 12.33 -2.08
N ASN A 25 -5.25 13.46 -2.64
CA ASN A 25 -5.08 13.61 -4.08
C ASN A 25 -3.62 13.66 -4.53
N ARG A 26 -2.64 13.77 -3.61
CA ARG A 26 -1.24 13.84 -4.02
C ARG A 26 -0.74 12.51 -4.58
N LEU A 27 0.02 12.61 -5.67
CA LEU A 27 0.88 11.54 -6.11
C LEU A 27 2.05 11.42 -5.12
N ARG A 28 2.32 10.20 -4.67
CA ARG A 28 3.46 9.89 -3.81
C ARG A 28 4.56 9.27 -4.65
N PRO A 29 5.77 9.87 -4.70
CA PRO A 29 6.91 9.25 -5.35
C PRO A 29 7.33 8.00 -4.55
N TYR A 30 7.97 7.04 -5.22
CA TYR A 30 8.35 5.78 -4.58
C TYR A 30 9.51 5.95 -3.59
N GLU A 31 10.26 7.04 -3.74
CA GLU A 31 11.39 7.45 -2.91
C GLU A 31 10.93 8.16 -1.62
N GLU A 32 9.65 8.56 -1.53
CA GLU A 32 9.11 9.13 -0.29
C GLU A 32 9.17 8.10 0.84
N ILE A 33 9.59 8.55 2.03
CA ILE A 33 9.47 7.77 3.25
C ILE A 33 8.01 7.82 3.69
N THR A 34 7.35 6.67 3.64
CA THR A 34 5.96 6.58 4.07
C THR A 34 5.87 6.36 5.59
N PRO A 35 4.74 6.73 6.23
CA PRO A 35 4.53 6.44 7.63
C PRO A 35 4.66 4.96 8.01
N TRP A 36 4.50 4.04 7.06
CA TRP A 36 4.57 2.59 7.28
C TRP A 36 5.91 1.97 6.84
N ASP A 37 6.87 2.75 6.34
CA ASP A 37 8.18 2.23 5.90
C ASP A 37 8.99 1.60 7.04
N HIS A 38 8.69 1.93 8.29
CA HIS A 38 9.32 1.36 9.48
C HIS A 38 8.74 0.00 9.90
N LEU A 39 7.65 -0.44 9.26
CA LEU A 39 6.99 -1.70 9.58
C LEU A 39 7.63 -2.83 8.78
N ASP A 40 8.03 -3.90 9.46
CA ASP A 40 8.38 -5.16 8.81
C ASP A 40 7.18 -6.11 8.84
N PHE A 41 6.53 -6.23 7.68
CA PHE A 41 5.46 -7.20 7.41
C PHE A 41 5.90 -8.18 6.33
N CYS A 42 7.23 -8.40 6.20
CA CYS A 42 7.81 -9.54 5.50
C CYS A 42 7.60 -9.48 3.97
N VAL A 43 7.10 -8.33 3.49
CA VAL A 43 6.97 -7.98 2.10
C VAL A 43 7.88 -6.80 1.82
N SER A 44 8.75 -6.92 0.81
CA SER A 44 9.70 -5.85 0.50
C SER A 44 9.01 -4.62 -0.11
N LYS A 45 9.50 -3.40 0.22
CA LYS A 45 9.06 -2.15 -0.43
C LYS A 45 9.19 -2.22 -1.96
N ASN A 46 10.27 -2.83 -2.45
CA ASN A 46 10.51 -3.03 -3.89
C ASN A 46 9.42 -3.87 -4.56
N PHE A 47 8.91 -4.90 -3.88
CA PHE A 47 7.76 -5.66 -4.38
C PHE A 47 6.54 -4.75 -4.51
N LEU A 48 6.16 -4.01 -3.46
CA LEU A 48 5.00 -3.11 -3.50
C LEU A 48 5.10 -2.05 -4.62
N ILE A 49 6.30 -1.50 -4.83
CA ILE A 49 6.56 -0.55 -5.93
C ILE A 49 6.32 -1.21 -7.29
N ARG A 50 6.88 -2.42 -7.51
CA ARG A 50 6.71 -3.16 -8.76
C ARG A 50 5.23 -3.46 -9.04
N GLU A 51 4.50 -3.95 -8.05
CA GLU A 51 3.07 -4.25 -8.17
C GLU A 51 2.24 -3.00 -8.46
N ASN A 52 2.59 -1.86 -7.84
CA ASN A 52 1.90 -0.60 -8.12
C ASN A 52 2.13 -0.10 -9.56
N LYS A 53 3.35 -0.28 -10.09
CA LYS A 53 3.65 0.02 -11.51
C LYS A 53 2.87 -0.87 -12.46
N ILE A 54 2.87 -2.19 -12.25
CA ILE A 54 2.09 -3.14 -13.07
C ILE A 54 0.61 -2.75 -13.07
N ALA A 55 0.05 -2.43 -11.91
CA ALA A 55 -1.35 -2.03 -11.79
C ALA A 55 -1.67 -0.72 -12.54
N LYS A 56 -0.81 0.30 -12.42
CA LYS A 56 -1.06 1.62 -13.02
C LYS A 56 -0.71 1.71 -14.51
N GLU A 57 0.38 1.06 -14.92
CA GLU A 57 0.96 1.19 -16.25
C GLU A 57 0.47 0.08 -17.19
N GLU A 58 0.35 -1.15 -16.70
CA GLU A 58 -0.04 -2.30 -17.51
C GLU A 58 -1.52 -2.68 -17.35
N ASN A 59 -2.21 -2.12 -16.35
CA ASN A 59 -3.60 -2.46 -15.99
C ASN A 59 -3.81 -3.98 -15.82
N ARG A 60 -2.81 -4.64 -15.21
CA ARG A 60 -2.79 -6.08 -14.98
C ARG A 60 -2.83 -6.39 -13.50
N THR A 61 -3.49 -7.50 -13.16
CA THR A 61 -3.46 -8.07 -11.82
C THR A 61 -2.33 -9.09 -11.71
N THR A 62 -1.78 -9.20 -10.51
CA THR A 62 -0.76 -10.21 -10.21
C THR A 62 -1.43 -11.57 -9.98
N PRO A 63 -1.01 -12.63 -10.68
CA PRO A 63 -1.55 -13.96 -10.50
C PRO A 63 -1.37 -14.46 -9.06
N HIS A 64 -2.24 -15.38 -8.64
CA HIS A 64 -2.17 -15.93 -7.30
C HIS A 64 -0.89 -16.77 -7.10
N CYS A 65 -0.30 -16.70 -5.90
CA CYS A 65 1.00 -17.33 -5.62
C CYS A 65 1.04 -18.87 -5.81
N ARG A 66 -0.11 -19.56 -5.86
CA ARG A 66 -0.16 -21.00 -6.19
C ARG A 66 0.08 -21.33 -7.68
N GLN A 67 -0.03 -20.34 -8.58
CA GLN A 67 0.32 -20.49 -9.99
C GLN A 67 1.82 -20.24 -10.19
N GLN A 68 2.30 -19.14 -9.63
CA GLN A 68 3.69 -18.73 -9.70
C GLN A 68 4.00 -17.82 -8.50
N CYS A 69 5.13 -18.03 -7.84
CA CYS A 69 5.55 -17.16 -6.74
C CYS A 69 5.79 -15.73 -7.25
N SER A 70 5.11 -14.75 -6.65
CA SER A 70 5.27 -13.33 -7.01
C SER A 70 6.55 -12.72 -6.43
N GLY A 71 7.24 -13.41 -5.53
CA GLY A 71 8.49 -12.92 -4.92
C GLY A 71 8.30 -11.80 -3.89
N CYS A 72 7.18 -11.79 -3.15
CA CYS A 72 6.91 -10.74 -2.16
C CYS A 72 7.86 -10.77 -0.96
N GLY A 73 8.39 -11.95 -0.59
CA GLY A 73 9.28 -12.17 0.55
C GLY A 73 8.66 -12.97 1.69
N ALA A 74 7.32 -13.05 1.75
CA ALA A 74 6.60 -13.74 2.82
C ALA A 74 6.94 -15.24 2.92
N ASN A 75 7.34 -15.85 1.80
CA ASN A 75 7.73 -17.26 1.76
C ASN A 75 8.90 -17.58 2.70
N LYS A 76 9.81 -16.63 2.93
CA LYS A 76 10.97 -16.78 3.83
C LYS A 76 10.59 -17.06 5.29
N LEU A 77 9.35 -16.80 5.70
CA LEU A 77 8.91 -16.99 7.08
C LEU A 77 8.12 -18.26 7.34
N VAL A 78 7.30 -18.70 6.37
CA VAL A 78 6.22 -19.63 6.66
C VAL A 78 6.43 -21.03 6.08
N GLY A 79 7.51 -21.29 5.34
CA GLY A 79 7.81 -22.66 4.88
C GLY A 79 6.67 -23.29 4.06
N GLY A 80 6.23 -22.67 2.94
CA GLY A 80 5.02 -23.10 2.22
C GLY A 80 5.07 -23.01 0.69
N VAL A 81 3.95 -23.29 0.03
CA VAL A 81 3.79 -23.45 -1.45
C VAL A 81 4.38 -22.36 -2.36
N CYS A 82 4.82 -21.23 -1.82
CA CYS A 82 5.64 -20.22 -2.52
C CYS A 82 7.13 -20.61 -2.68
N PHE A 83 7.47 -21.90 -2.53
CA PHE A 83 8.82 -22.47 -2.75
C PHE A 83 8.93 -23.34 -4.02
N ALA A 84 7.88 -23.43 -4.84
CA ALA A 84 7.94 -24.07 -6.15
C ALA A 84 8.44 -23.09 -7.23
#